data_AF-A0A4S2UKV8-F1
#
_entry.id   AF-A0A4S2UKV8-F1
#
_cell.length_a   1.000
_cell.length_b   1.000
_cell.length_c   1.000
_cell.angle_alpha   90.00
_cell.angle_beta   90.00
_cell.angle_gamma   90.00
#
_symmetry.space_group_name_H-M   'P 1'
#
loop_
_entity.id
_entity.type
_entity.pdbx_description
1 polymer ?
#
loop_
_entity_poly.entity_id
_entity_poly.type
_entity_poly.pdbx_seq_one_letter_code
_entity_poly.pdbx_strand_id
1 'polypeptide(L)'
;MSGPLVLDHESARLRGNPLGDPCHRRIEVHLPPGYDGVRRFPVVYWLPGFGAHPGLAGKALAFGASVADRLRQAMTDGRVPPALLVVPDCTTAYGGSQYIDSVACGPYAGYLAEVVAEIDRRFATRPEPAWRAVGGKSSGGYGALVAGMTSELFGAVIACSPDAGFEHSYLPLLPQSLDTVRAAGGVDSLLARRDSGPHDVPFMVAMSIIAMGMCYADDSRTTAADALPCDPVTGLFRDEVWQRWLIHDPVRMLPAYAGRLAGLGLLHLSVGRRDEYGMHWGVRALHAALDARRVPHLYLEHEGGHQGIEYVYTEALAALWRLWREPEGDVCAA
;
A
#
# COMPACT_ATOMS: atom_id res chain seq x y z
N MET A 1 19.99 -2.41 -20.53
CA MET A 1 18.86 -2.17 -19.61
C MET A 1 19.46 -2.02 -18.22
N SER A 2 19.42 -0.83 -17.60
CA SER A 2 19.81 -0.70 -16.20
C SER A 2 18.65 -1.19 -15.34
N GLY A 3 18.86 -2.28 -14.60
CA GLY A 3 17.89 -2.77 -13.62
C GLY A 3 17.70 -1.80 -12.45
N PRO A 4 16.83 -2.12 -11.49
CA PRO A 4 16.67 -1.31 -10.29
C PRO A 4 17.99 -1.19 -9.51
N LEU A 5 18.16 -0.06 -8.83
CA LEU A 5 19.08 0.06 -7.72
C LEU A 5 18.41 -0.56 -6.48
N VAL A 6 19.15 -1.32 -5.70
CA VAL A 6 18.67 -1.88 -4.43
C VAL A 6 19.55 -1.32 -3.33
N LEU A 7 18.96 -0.48 -2.48
CA LEU A 7 19.64 0.03 -1.30
C LEU A 7 19.46 -0.97 -0.15
N ASP A 8 20.55 -1.22 0.57
CA ASP A 8 20.49 -1.80 1.92
C ASP A 8 20.44 -0.64 2.92
N HIS A 9 19.38 -0.61 3.72
CA HIS A 9 19.07 0.47 4.65
C HIS A 9 18.83 -0.08 6.05
N GLU A 10 19.66 0.33 7.01
CA GLU A 10 19.47 0.01 8.42
C GLU A 10 18.50 1.02 9.05
N SER A 11 17.28 0.58 9.36
CA SER A 11 16.25 1.45 9.91
C SER A 11 16.41 1.68 11.40
N ALA A 12 16.43 2.95 11.81
CA ALA A 12 16.37 3.31 13.22
C ALA A 12 14.97 3.05 13.79
N ARG A 13 13.92 3.31 13.00
CA ARG A 13 12.52 3.09 13.39
C ARG A 13 12.19 1.62 13.67
N LEU A 14 12.75 0.69 12.89
CA LEU A 14 12.48 -0.74 13.05
C LEU A 14 13.44 -1.45 14.01
N ARG A 15 14.37 -0.73 14.65
CA ARG A 15 15.25 -1.33 15.66
C ARG A 15 14.42 -1.78 16.87
N GLY A 16 14.52 -3.06 17.21
CA GLY A 16 13.73 -3.65 18.30
C GLY A 16 12.24 -3.80 17.96
N ASN A 17 11.91 -4.00 16.67
CA ASN A 17 10.56 -4.28 16.23
C ASN A 17 9.92 -5.41 17.08
N PRO A 18 8.64 -5.29 17.53
CA PRO A 18 8.00 -6.27 18.40
C PRO A 18 7.94 -7.70 17.85
N LEU A 19 7.90 -7.85 16.53
CA LEU A 19 7.88 -9.16 15.87
C LEU A 19 9.28 -9.78 15.72
N GLY A 20 10.34 -9.09 16.15
CA GLY A 20 11.72 -9.47 15.89
C GLY A 20 12.12 -9.31 14.42
N ASP A 21 11.28 -8.62 13.64
CA ASP A 21 11.52 -8.33 12.24
C ASP A 21 12.82 -7.54 12.03
N PRO A 22 13.58 -7.80 10.96
CA PRO A 22 14.88 -7.16 10.74
C PRO A 22 14.73 -5.65 10.58
N CYS A 23 15.70 -4.90 11.12
CA CYS A 23 15.81 -3.47 10.88
C CYS A 23 16.58 -3.14 9.59
N HIS A 24 17.37 -4.08 9.07
CA HIS A 24 17.96 -3.99 7.73
C HIS A 24 16.91 -4.30 6.68
N ARG A 25 16.62 -3.31 5.83
CA ARG A 25 15.56 -3.37 4.82
C ARG A 25 16.09 -3.01 3.46
N ARG A 26 15.51 -3.65 2.44
CA ARG A 26 15.81 -3.35 1.05
C ARG A 26 14.88 -2.24 0.56
N ILE A 27 15.44 -1.28 -0.18
CA ILE A 27 14.65 -0.26 -0.88
C ILE A 27 14.98 -0.37 -2.37
N GLU A 28 14.01 -0.78 -3.17
CA GLU A 28 14.15 -0.84 -4.62
C GLU A 28 13.89 0.55 -5.21
N VAL A 29 14.79 1.04 -6.04
CA VAL A 29 14.72 2.37 -6.67
C VAL A 29 14.90 2.23 -8.18
N HIS A 30 13.90 2.66 -8.94
CA HIS A 30 13.98 2.79 -10.39
C HIS A 30 14.18 4.25 -10.74
N LEU A 31 15.26 4.53 -11.47
CA LEU A 31 15.58 5.88 -11.92
C LEU A 31 14.79 6.22 -13.19
N PRO A 32 14.28 7.46 -13.31
CA PRO A 32 13.57 7.88 -14.52
C PRO A 32 14.51 7.95 -15.73
N PRO A 33 13.96 7.88 -16.96
CA PRO A 33 14.73 8.18 -18.16
C PRO A 33 15.41 9.55 -18.07
N GLY A 34 16.71 9.60 -18.38
CA GLY A 34 17.50 10.84 -18.35
C GLY A 34 18.00 11.28 -16.98
N TYR A 35 17.92 10.43 -15.95
CA TYR A 35 18.51 10.73 -14.64
C TYR A 35 20.05 10.78 -14.72
N ASP A 36 20.63 11.94 -14.41
CA ASP A 36 22.07 12.20 -14.42
C ASP A 36 22.66 12.51 -13.02
N GLY A 37 21.80 12.49 -11.99
CA GLY A 37 22.18 12.85 -10.62
C GLY A 37 22.27 14.36 -10.36
N VAL A 38 21.99 15.21 -11.35
CA VAL A 38 22.01 16.68 -11.25
C VAL A 38 20.59 17.23 -11.33
N ARG A 39 19.81 16.86 -12.34
CA ARG A 39 18.41 17.26 -12.46
C ARG A 39 17.60 16.63 -11.34
N ARG A 40 16.80 17.45 -10.65
CA ARG A 40 15.89 16.97 -9.60
C ARG A 40 14.59 16.43 -10.18
N PHE A 41 14.15 15.27 -9.71
CA PHE A 41 12.93 14.60 -10.17
C PHE A 41 11.88 14.44 -9.06
N PRO A 42 10.59 14.37 -9.40
CA PRO A 42 9.55 13.91 -8.48
C PRO A 42 9.77 12.44 -8.07
N VAL A 43 9.09 12.00 -7.01
CA VAL A 43 9.20 10.64 -6.49
C VAL A 43 7.82 10.02 -6.26
N VAL A 44 7.65 8.78 -6.72
CA VAL A 44 6.51 7.92 -6.40
C VAL A 44 6.98 6.82 -5.46
N TYR A 45 6.43 6.78 -4.26
CA TYR A 45 6.62 5.67 -3.31
C TYR A 45 5.50 4.66 -3.54
N TRP A 46 5.84 3.49 -4.09
CA TRP A 46 4.89 2.44 -4.41
C TRP A 46 4.88 1.34 -3.35
N LEU A 47 3.73 1.14 -2.73
CA LEU A 47 3.49 0.22 -1.62
C LEU A 47 2.90 -1.09 -2.16
N PRO A 48 3.58 -2.23 -1.95
CA PRO A 48 3.06 -3.56 -2.33
C PRO A 48 1.78 -3.97 -1.59
N GLY A 49 1.05 -4.93 -2.17
CA GLY A 49 -0.06 -5.59 -1.47
C GLY A 49 0.44 -6.63 -0.46
N PHE A 50 -0.46 -7.14 0.38
CA PHE A 50 -0.15 -8.23 1.31
C PHE A 50 0.45 -9.45 0.59
N GLY A 51 1.55 -9.99 1.13
CA GLY A 51 2.24 -11.16 0.57
C GLY A 51 2.97 -10.93 -0.75
N ALA A 52 2.92 -9.72 -1.32
CA ALA A 52 3.65 -9.41 -2.55
C ALA A 52 5.15 -9.26 -2.26
N HIS A 53 5.97 -9.67 -3.23
CA HIS A 53 7.40 -9.39 -3.18
C HIS A 53 7.63 -7.86 -3.15
N PRO A 54 8.56 -7.34 -2.33
CA PRO A 54 8.83 -5.91 -2.23
C PRO A 54 9.70 -5.41 -3.41
N GLY A 55 9.17 -5.55 -4.63
CA GLY A 55 9.83 -5.10 -5.86
C GLY A 55 8.91 -5.16 -7.07
N LEU A 56 9.22 -4.36 -8.10
CA LEU A 56 8.44 -4.21 -9.34
C LEU A 56 9.18 -4.73 -10.58
N ALA A 57 10.44 -5.14 -10.42
CA ALA A 57 11.26 -5.70 -11.49
C ALA A 57 10.92 -7.17 -11.85
N GLY A 58 10.17 -7.86 -10.98
CA GLY A 58 9.73 -9.23 -11.24
C GLY A 58 8.69 -9.31 -12.37
N LYS A 59 8.75 -10.37 -13.18
CA LYS A 59 7.67 -10.68 -14.12
C LYS A 59 6.60 -11.51 -13.41
N ALA A 60 5.34 -11.10 -13.53
CA ALA A 60 4.21 -11.87 -12.99
C ALA A 60 3.97 -13.19 -13.75
N LEU A 61 4.26 -13.22 -15.05
CA LEU A 61 4.17 -14.40 -15.93
C LEU A 61 5.37 -14.48 -16.87
N ALA A 62 5.62 -15.66 -17.46
CA ALA A 62 6.66 -15.84 -18.48
C ALA A 62 6.47 -14.91 -19.71
N PHE A 63 5.24 -14.43 -19.91
CA PHE A 63 4.86 -13.53 -20.98
C PHE A 63 4.80 -12.08 -20.50
N GLY A 64 5.49 -11.19 -21.21
CA GLY A 64 5.42 -9.74 -21.00
C GLY A 64 6.58 -9.10 -20.24
N ALA A 65 6.46 -7.78 -20.08
CA ALA A 65 7.38 -6.91 -19.36
C ALA A 65 6.97 -6.78 -17.89
N SER A 66 7.95 -6.54 -17.00
CA SER A 66 7.71 -6.26 -15.58
C SER A 66 6.89 -4.97 -15.41
N VAL A 67 6.32 -4.74 -14.21
CA VAL A 67 5.62 -3.47 -13.92
C VAL A 67 6.58 -2.29 -14.10
N ALA A 68 7.81 -2.42 -13.59
CA ALA A 68 8.84 -1.41 -13.75
C ALA A 68 9.16 -1.11 -15.22
N ASP A 69 9.30 -2.14 -16.07
CA ASP A 69 9.57 -1.94 -17.50
C ASP A 69 8.43 -1.21 -18.21
N ARG A 70 7.17 -1.55 -17.89
CA ARG A 70 5.99 -0.89 -18.47
C ARG A 70 5.93 0.58 -18.08
N LEU A 71 6.17 0.89 -16.81
CA LEU A 71 6.17 2.25 -16.30
C LEU A 71 7.35 3.06 -16.87
N ARG A 72 8.54 2.47 -16.95
CA ARG A 72 9.69 3.11 -17.59
C ARG A 72 9.42 3.44 -19.05
N GLN A 73 8.83 2.49 -19.80
CA GLN A 73 8.43 2.75 -21.18
C GLN A 73 7.39 3.87 -21.26
N ALA A 74 6.37 3.86 -20.39
CA ALA A 74 5.36 4.92 -20.35
C ALA A 74 5.97 6.30 -20.01
N MET A 75 7.00 6.36 -19.18
CA MET A 75 7.77 7.58 -18.93
C MET A 75 8.57 8.02 -20.16
N THR A 76 9.22 7.08 -20.86
CA THR A 76 9.92 7.37 -22.13
C THR A 76 8.97 7.89 -23.21
N ASP A 77 7.76 7.32 -23.29
CA ASP A 77 6.73 7.74 -24.25
C ASP A 77 6.02 9.05 -23.84
N GLY A 78 6.33 9.62 -22.68
CA GLY A 78 5.67 10.82 -22.13
C GLY A 78 4.25 10.60 -21.59
N ARG A 79 3.75 9.36 -21.55
CA ARG A 79 2.42 9.02 -21.02
C ARG A 79 2.34 9.16 -19.50
N VAL A 80 3.44 8.92 -18.80
CA VAL A 80 3.60 9.12 -17.34
C VAL A 80 4.72 10.13 -17.11
N PRO A 81 4.61 11.05 -16.13
CA PRO A 81 5.70 11.98 -15.84
C PRO A 81 6.98 11.23 -15.41
N PRO A 82 8.17 11.62 -15.90
CA PRO A 82 9.43 11.07 -15.41
C PRO A 82 9.58 11.30 -13.91
N ALA A 83 9.68 10.23 -13.14
CA ALA A 83 9.83 10.26 -11.69
C ALA A 83 10.66 9.06 -11.20
N LEU A 84 11.29 9.19 -10.04
CA LEU A 84 11.82 8.02 -9.34
C LEU A 84 10.64 7.17 -8.87
N LEU A 85 10.79 5.84 -8.98
CA LEU A 85 9.85 4.88 -8.41
C LEU A 85 10.56 4.11 -7.29
N VAL A 86 10.08 4.28 -6.07
CA VAL A 86 10.68 3.74 -4.85
C VAL A 86 9.74 2.70 -4.24
N VAL A 87 10.24 1.51 -3.97
CA VAL A 87 9.48 0.42 -3.33
C VAL A 87 10.18 0.04 -2.04
N PRO A 88 9.68 0.47 -0.87
CA PRO A 88 10.24 0.07 0.41
C PRO A 88 9.84 -1.37 0.75
N ASP A 89 10.77 -2.14 1.34
CA ASP A 89 10.45 -3.40 1.98
C ASP A 89 9.78 -3.16 3.34
N CYS A 90 8.46 -3.26 3.35
CA CYS A 90 7.64 -3.22 4.56
C CYS A 90 7.05 -4.60 4.91
N THR A 91 7.75 -5.68 4.55
CA THR A 91 7.32 -7.03 4.94
C THR A 91 7.45 -7.23 6.45
N THR A 92 6.51 -7.98 7.01
CA THR A 92 6.51 -8.38 8.42
C THR A 92 6.64 -9.90 8.52
N ALA A 93 6.85 -10.42 9.73
CA ALA A 93 6.73 -11.85 10.01
C ALA A 93 5.37 -12.45 9.61
N TYR A 94 4.32 -11.64 9.41
CA TYR A 94 3.01 -12.10 8.93
C TYR A 94 2.84 -11.98 7.40
N GLY A 95 3.86 -11.56 6.66
CA GLY A 95 3.84 -11.49 5.19
C GLY A 95 3.47 -10.12 4.60
N GLY A 96 3.24 -9.11 5.44
CA GLY A 96 2.93 -7.76 4.97
C GLY A 96 2.62 -6.79 6.10
N SER A 97 2.63 -5.50 5.82
CA SER A 97 2.19 -4.47 6.76
C SER A 97 0.95 -3.75 6.20
N GLN A 98 0.22 -3.08 7.09
CA GLN A 98 -0.78 -2.09 6.72
C GLN A 98 -0.17 -0.67 6.67
N TYR A 99 1.17 -0.55 6.68
CA TYR A 99 1.89 0.73 6.58
C TYR A 99 1.52 1.74 7.68
N ILE A 100 1.10 1.24 8.84
CA ILE A 100 0.79 2.03 10.04
C ILE A 100 1.80 1.79 11.15
N ASP A 101 1.82 2.69 12.11
CA ASP A 101 2.51 2.43 13.37
C ASP A 101 1.62 1.56 14.26
N SER A 102 2.05 0.32 14.46
CA SER A 102 1.34 -0.67 15.28
C SER A 102 2.18 -1.01 16.51
N VAL A 103 1.54 -1.11 17.67
CA VAL A 103 2.23 -1.54 18.90
C VAL A 103 2.63 -3.01 18.87
N ALA A 104 1.97 -3.82 18.04
CA ALA A 104 2.22 -5.26 17.91
C ALA A 104 3.05 -5.62 16.66
N CYS A 105 2.95 -4.86 15.57
CA CYS A 105 3.73 -5.11 14.35
C CYS A 105 4.92 -4.15 14.15
N GLY A 106 4.98 -3.03 14.87
CA GLY A 106 6.04 -2.02 14.78
C GLY A 106 5.68 -0.78 13.93
N PRO A 107 6.59 0.22 13.89
CA PRO A 107 6.30 1.56 13.39
C PRO A 107 6.52 1.72 11.87
N TYR A 108 5.67 1.10 11.04
CA TYR A 108 5.86 1.11 9.58
C TYR A 108 5.49 2.44 8.90
N ALA A 109 4.64 3.28 9.48
CA ALA A 109 4.43 4.64 8.98
C ALA A 109 5.66 5.51 9.25
N GLY A 110 6.25 5.38 10.44
CA GLY A 110 7.52 6.00 10.78
C GLY A 110 8.67 5.52 9.90
N TYR A 111 8.73 4.22 9.58
CA TYR A 111 9.71 3.68 8.64
C TYR A 111 9.53 4.25 7.23
N LEU A 112 8.30 4.34 6.72
CA LEU A 112 8.05 4.97 5.42
C LEU A 112 8.56 6.43 5.38
N ALA A 113 8.35 7.20 6.44
CA ALA A 113 8.91 8.55 6.56
C ALA A 113 10.45 8.58 6.57
N GLU A 114 11.08 7.59 7.22
CA GLU A 114 12.54 7.42 7.21
C GLU A 114 13.07 7.10 5.80
N VAL A 115 12.38 6.23 5.06
CA VAL A 115 12.68 5.94 3.64
C VAL A 115 12.57 7.20 2.79
N VAL A 116 11.56 8.04 3.02
CA VAL A 116 11.42 9.32 2.30
C VAL A 116 12.67 10.18 2.47
N ALA A 117 13.10 10.39 3.71
CA ALA A 117 14.29 11.18 4.01
C ALA A 117 15.57 10.58 3.41
N GLU A 118 15.70 9.26 3.41
CA GLU A 118 16.86 8.57 2.87
C GLU A 118 16.97 8.70 1.35
N ILE A 119 15.84 8.63 0.64
CA ILE A 119 15.80 8.84 -0.81
C ILE A 119 16.18 10.27 -1.17
N ASP A 120 15.64 11.26 -0.47
CA ASP A 120 15.97 12.68 -0.70
C ASP A 120 17.46 13.00 -0.42
N ARG A 121 18.09 12.24 0.48
CA ARG A 121 19.52 12.37 0.78
C ARG A 121 20.41 11.77 -0.31
N ARG A 122 19.99 10.67 -0.94
CA ARG A 122 20.82 9.91 -1.90
C ARG A 122 20.61 10.30 -3.36
N PHE A 123 19.46 10.86 -3.70
CA PHE A 123 19.10 11.14 -5.09
C PHE A 123 18.73 12.61 -5.28
N ALA A 124 18.87 13.09 -6.53
CA ALA A 124 18.40 14.40 -6.95
C ALA A 124 16.87 14.37 -7.03
N THR A 125 16.21 14.55 -5.89
CA THR A 125 14.75 14.64 -5.79
C THR A 125 14.27 16.08 -5.63
N ARG A 126 13.00 16.31 -5.92
CA ARG A 126 12.24 17.48 -5.49
C ARG A 126 11.58 17.13 -4.14
N PRO A 127 12.09 17.64 -3.01
CA PRO A 127 11.72 17.13 -1.68
C PRO A 127 10.38 17.66 -1.16
N GLU A 128 9.76 18.63 -1.81
CA GLU A 128 8.48 19.19 -1.37
C GLU A 128 7.34 18.20 -1.59
N PRO A 129 6.32 18.14 -0.71
CA PRO A 129 5.19 17.21 -0.85
C PRO A 129 4.48 17.29 -2.21
N ALA A 130 4.41 18.49 -2.82
CA ALA A 130 3.84 18.68 -4.15
C ALA A 130 4.51 17.83 -5.25
N TRP A 131 5.75 17.39 -5.03
CA TRP A 131 6.53 16.54 -5.95
C TRP A 131 6.66 15.09 -5.48
N ARG A 132 5.88 14.72 -4.45
CA ARG A 132 5.90 13.41 -3.84
C ARG A 132 4.53 12.75 -3.88
N ALA A 133 4.46 11.58 -4.51
CA ALA A 133 3.28 10.73 -4.51
C ALA A 133 3.52 9.48 -3.69
N VAL A 134 2.48 9.00 -3.01
CA VAL A 134 2.41 7.63 -2.49
C VAL A 134 1.31 6.89 -3.23
N GLY A 135 1.58 5.65 -3.63
CA GLY A 135 0.56 4.83 -4.25
C GLY A 135 0.77 3.36 -3.96
N GLY A 136 -0.21 2.53 -4.30
CA GLY A 136 -0.09 1.10 -4.06
C GLY A 136 -1.36 0.33 -4.43
N LYS A 137 -1.29 -0.99 -4.21
CA LYS A 137 -2.37 -1.93 -4.52
C LYS A 137 -2.80 -2.74 -3.30
N SER A 138 -4.11 -2.98 -3.12
CA SER A 138 -4.64 -3.73 -1.94
C SER A 138 -4.19 -3.09 -0.63
N SER A 139 -3.50 -3.82 0.23
CA SER A 139 -2.92 -3.29 1.48
C SER A 139 -1.96 -2.13 1.25
N GLY A 140 -1.27 -2.07 0.11
CA GLY A 140 -0.47 -0.92 -0.27
C GLY A 140 -1.31 0.29 -0.71
N GLY A 141 -2.47 0.03 -1.32
CA GLY A 141 -3.45 1.08 -1.64
C GLY A 141 -4.08 1.66 -0.37
N TYR A 142 -4.39 0.80 0.61
CA TYR A 142 -4.75 1.23 1.96
C TYR A 142 -3.63 2.07 2.59
N GLY A 143 -2.38 1.59 2.54
CA GLY A 143 -1.24 2.30 3.10
C GLY A 143 -1.07 3.69 2.49
N ALA A 144 -1.31 3.83 1.18
CA ALA A 144 -1.29 5.11 0.49
C ALA A 144 -2.41 6.05 0.95
N LEU A 145 -3.64 5.54 1.14
CA LEU A 145 -4.75 6.32 1.71
C LEU A 145 -4.45 6.79 3.13
N VAL A 146 -4.00 5.89 4.00
CA VAL A 146 -3.68 6.23 5.39
C VAL A 146 -2.52 7.21 5.47
N ALA A 147 -1.48 7.05 4.65
CA ALA A 147 -0.38 8.02 4.56
C ALA A 147 -0.87 9.41 4.13
N GLY A 148 -1.78 9.49 3.14
CA GLY A 148 -2.39 10.76 2.74
C GLY A 148 -3.31 11.38 3.79
N MET A 149 -3.97 10.55 4.60
CA MET A 149 -4.79 11.01 5.72
C MET A 149 -3.94 11.49 6.90
N THR A 150 -2.84 10.83 7.22
CA THR A 150 -2.13 11.00 8.50
C THR A 150 -0.79 11.72 8.41
N SER A 151 -0.25 11.92 7.21
CA SER A 151 1.06 12.53 6.99
C SER A 151 1.00 13.78 6.10
N GLU A 152 2.02 14.63 6.21
CA GLU A 152 2.23 15.79 5.33
C GLU A 152 3.29 15.55 4.26
N LEU A 153 3.86 14.34 4.20
CA LEU A 153 4.95 14.03 3.28
C LEU A 153 4.51 13.98 1.81
N PHE A 154 3.23 13.71 1.54
CA PHE A 154 2.74 13.40 0.20
C PHE A 154 1.73 14.44 -0.27
N GLY A 155 1.92 14.95 -1.48
CA GLY A 155 0.97 15.84 -2.17
C GLY A 155 0.03 15.10 -3.12
N ALA A 156 0.29 13.83 -3.38
CA ALA A 156 -0.55 12.98 -4.23
C ALA A 156 -0.69 11.55 -3.66
N VAL A 157 -1.89 10.98 -3.80
CA VAL A 157 -2.23 9.62 -3.40
C VAL A 157 -2.82 8.85 -4.58
N ILE A 158 -2.34 7.63 -4.80
CA ILE A 158 -2.87 6.69 -5.81
C ILE A 158 -3.21 5.36 -5.15
N ALA A 159 -4.50 5.08 -4.98
CA ALA A 159 -4.98 3.87 -4.33
C ALA A 159 -5.69 2.96 -5.33
N CYS A 160 -5.05 1.83 -5.68
CA CYS A 160 -5.57 0.83 -6.61
C CYS A 160 -6.13 -0.38 -5.84
N SER A 161 -7.41 -0.70 -5.99
CA SER A 161 -8.13 -1.69 -5.20
C SER A 161 -7.71 -1.66 -3.72
N PRO A 162 -7.79 -0.51 -3.01
CA PRO A 162 -7.34 -0.44 -1.63
C PRO A 162 -8.25 -1.25 -0.70
N ASP A 163 -7.68 -1.75 0.40
CA ASP A 163 -8.47 -2.27 1.50
C ASP A 163 -9.32 -1.10 2.06
N ALA A 164 -10.65 -1.18 1.94
CA ALA A 164 -11.60 -0.17 2.39
C ALA A 164 -12.99 -0.80 2.52
N GLY A 165 -13.87 -0.24 3.36
CA GLY A 165 -15.17 -0.84 3.63
C GLY A 165 -15.00 -2.24 4.21
N PHE A 166 -14.41 -2.31 5.40
CA PHE A 166 -13.88 -3.55 5.98
C PHE A 166 -14.93 -4.65 6.13
N GLU A 167 -16.19 -4.28 6.33
CA GLU A 167 -17.33 -5.20 6.34
C GLU A 167 -17.46 -6.00 5.04
N HIS A 168 -17.11 -5.40 3.90
CA HIS A 168 -17.14 -6.06 2.60
C HIS A 168 -15.84 -6.80 2.30
N SER A 169 -14.70 -6.28 2.74
CA SER A 169 -13.40 -6.84 2.38
C SER A 169 -12.89 -7.95 3.29
N TYR A 170 -13.30 -7.97 4.57
CA TYR A 170 -12.76 -8.92 5.55
C TYR A 170 -13.81 -9.88 6.12
N LEU A 171 -15.03 -9.43 6.45
CA LEU A 171 -16.04 -10.33 7.03
C LEU A 171 -16.34 -11.56 6.16
N PRO A 172 -16.46 -11.44 4.82
CA PRO A 172 -16.69 -12.62 3.98
C PRO A 172 -15.53 -13.63 3.98
N LEU A 173 -14.32 -13.20 4.35
CA LEU A 173 -13.13 -14.05 4.40
C LEU A 173 -13.01 -14.81 5.73
N LEU A 174 -13.74 -14.40 6.77
CA LEU A 174 -13.60 -14.98 8.11
C LEU A 174 -13.93 -16.48 8.14
N PRO A 175 -15.07 -16.98 7.59
CA PRO A 175 -15.40 -18.40 7.68
C PRO A 175 -14.32 -19.30 7.05
N GLN A 176 -13.85 -18.95 5.85
CA GLN A 176 -12.78 -19.71 5.17
C GLN A 176 -11.45 -19.63 5.94
N SER A 177 -11.14 -18.48 6.54
CA SER A 177 -9.94 -18.31 7.35
C SER A 177 -9.99 -19.18 8.60
N LEU A 178 -11.13 -19.23 9.28
CA LEU A 178 -11.37 -20.10 10.44
C LEU A 178 -11.25 -21.58 10.08
N ASP A 179 -11.81 -22.00 8.95
CA ASP A 179 -11.66 -23.37 8.44
C ASP A 179 -10.19 -23.72 8.17
N THR A 180 -9.44 -22.79 7.59
CA THR A 180 -8.01 -22.96 7.31
C THR A 180 -7.18 -23.05 8.60
N VAL A 181 -7.48 -22.21 9.58
CA VAL A 181 -6.86 -22.24 10.93
C VAL A 181 -7.15 -23.58 11.62
N ARG A 182 -8.41 -24.02 11.61
CA ARG A 182 -8.82 -25.31 12.19
C ARG A 182 -8.13 -26.48 11.51
N ALA A 183 -8.08 -26.50 10.19
CA ALA A 183 -7.42 -27.56 9.42
C ALA A 183 -5.90 -27.62 9.68
N ALA A 184 -5.27 -26.49 10.01
CA ALA A 184 -3.87 -26.45 10.40
C ALA A 184 -3.62 -26.91 11.85
N GLY A 185 -4.66 -27.08 12.68
CA GLY A 185 -4.53 -27.42 14.09
C GLY A 185 -4.53 -26.22 15.06
N GLY A 186 -4.86 -25.02 14.56
CA GLY A 186 -4.89 -23.78 15.34
C GLY A 186 -4.05 -22.66 14.72
N VAL A 187 -4.12 -21.47 15.32
CA VAL A 187 -3.44 -20.27 14.81
C VAL A 187 -1.92 -20.46 14.80
N ASP A 188 -1.34 -20.97 15.89
CA ASP A 188 0.10 -21.18 16.00
C ASP A 188 0.62 -22.19 14.98
N SER A 189 -0.12 -23.28 14.75
CA SER A 189 0.22 -24.29 13.74
C SER A 189 0.11 -23.75 12.32
N LEU A 190 -0.85 -22.85 12.05
CA LEU A 190 -0.91 -22.15 10.77
C LEU A 190 0.30 -21.21 10.60
N LEU A 191 0.68 -20.46 11.64
CA LEU A 191 1.84 -19.58 11.63
C LEU A 191 3.16 -20.32 11.43
N ALA A 192 3.29 -21.53 11.97
CA ALA A 192 4.47 -22.38 11.75
C ALA A 192 4.66 -22.77 10.27
N ARG A 193 3.60 -22.75 9.45
CA ARG A 193 3.68 -23.09 8.02
C ARG A 193 4.32 -22.00 7.15
N ARG A 194 4.55 -20.79 7.67
CA ARG A 194 5.18 -19.68 6.93
C ARG A 194 6.55 -20.02 6.35
N ASP A 195 7.28 -20.91 7.02
CA ASP A 195 8.65 -21.29 6.63
C ASP A 195 8.68 -22.51 5.69
N SER A 196 7.63 -23.34 5.70
CA SER A 196 7.62 -24.64 5.00
C SER A 196 6.63 -24.72 3.83
N GLY A 197 5.60 -23.87 3.82
CA GLY A 197 4.48 -23.98 2.89
C GLY A 197 3.59 -25.21 3.10
N PRO A 198 2.63 -25.47 2.19
CA PRO A 198 2.35 -24.69 0.98
C PRO A 198 1.71 -23.32 1.28
N HIS A 199 2.07 -22.31 0.48
CA HIS A 199 1.51 -20.95 0.51
C HIS A 199 0.41 -20.79 -0.56
N ASP A 200 -0.60 -21.63 -0.48
CA ASP A 200 -1.75 -21.59 -1.38
C ASP A 200 -2.72 -20.44 -1.05
N VAL A 201 -3.75 -20.25 -1.88
CA VAL A 201 -4.72 -19.17 -1.70
C VAL A 201 -5.41 -19.22 -0.32
N PRO A 202 -5.91 -20.37 0.18
CA PRO A 202 -6.48 -20.44 1.53
C PRO A 202 -5.50 -20.00 2.62
N PHE A 203 -4.23 -20.45 2.56
CA PHE A 203 -3.19 -20.01 3.48
C PHE A 203 -3.00 -18.48 3.42
N MET A 204 -2.87 -17.91 2.22
CA MET A 204 -2.67 -16.48 2.06
C MET A 204 -3.85 -15.64 2.58
N VAL A 205 -5.08 -16.10 2.39
CA VAL A 205 -6.29 -15.45 2.92
C VAL A 205 -6.33 -15.53 4.45
N ALA A 206 -6.06 -16.69 5.04
CA ALA A 206 -6.05 -16.81 6.50
C ALA A 206 -4.91 -16.00 7.14
N MET A 207 -3.74 -16.00 6.52
CA MET A 207 -2.60 -15.19 6.95
C MET A 207 -2.87 -13.69 6.86
N SER A 208 -3.60 -13.23 5.83
CA SER A 208 -3.94 -11.80 5.73
C SER A 208 -4.85 -11.37 6.89
N ILE A 209 -5.87 -12.17 7.24
CA ILE A 209 -6.75 -11.89 8.38
C ILE A 209 -5.97 -11.85 9.70
N ILE A 210 -5.05 -12.79 9.93
CA ILE A 210 -4.18 -12.77 11.11
C ILE A 210 -3.30 -11.52 11.12
N ALA A 211 -2.69 -11.18 9.98
CA ALA A 211 -1.82 -10.02 9.85
C ALA A 211 -2.57 -8.71 10.13
N MET A 212 -3.81 -8.57 9.64
CA MET A 212 -4.65 -7.39 9.89
C MET A 212 -5.00 -7.28 11.37
N GLY A 213 -5.38 -8.39 12.00
CA GLY A 213 -5.67 -8.43 13.43
C GLY A 213 -4.49 -7.93 14.25
N MET A 214 -3.29 -8.44 13.94
CA MET A 214 -2.07 -8.01 14.62
C MET A 214 -1.70 -6.56 14.32
N CYS A 215 -1.86 -6.10 13.07
CA CYS A 215 -1.61 -4.69 12.72
C CYS A 215 -2.50 -3.72 13.52
N TYR A 216 -3.77 -4.09 13.75
CA TYR A 216 -4.76 -3.25 14.45
C TYR A 216 -4.89 -3.58 15.94
N ALA A 217 -3.98 -4.39 16.50
CA ALA A 217 -3.91 -4.61 17.93
C ALA A 217 -3.45 -3.34 18.65
N ASP A 218 -4.09 -3.03 19.77
CA ASP A 218 -3.83 -1.87 20.63
C ASP A 218 -2.97 -2.19 21.86
N ASP A 219 -2.70 -3.47 22.11
CA ASP A 219 -1.77 -3.97 23.13
C ASP A 219 -0.71 -4.88 22.50
N SER A 220 0.56 -4.61 22.79
CA SER A 220 1.70 -5.40 22.30
C SER A 220 1.73 -6.85 22.80
N ARG A 221 0.91 -7.18 23.80
CA ARG A 221 0.76 -8.54 24.36
C ARG A 221 -0.36 -9.34 23.68
N THR A 222 -1.14 -8.71 22.79
CA THR A 222 -2.22 -9.38 22.07
C THR A 222 -1.66 -10.54 21.26
N THR A 223 -2.25 -11.73 21.42
CA THR A 223 -1.88 -12.89 20.62
C THR A 223 -2.56 -12.82 19.25
N ALA A 224 -2.00 -13.53 18.26
CA ALA A 224 -2.62 -13.64 16.93
C ALA A 224 -4.04 -14.21 16.99
N ALA A 225 -4.35 -15.10 17.95
CA ALA A 225 -5.68 -15.65 18.14
C ALA A 225 -6.65 -14.63 18.77
N ASP A 226 -6.19 -13.80 19.71
CA ASP A 226 -7.01 -12.78 20.37
C ASP A 226 -7.29 -11.58 19.47
N ALA A 227 -6.42 -11.36 18.48
CA ALA A 227 -6.55 -10.28 17.50
C ALA A 227 -7.61 -10.54 16.41
N LEU A 228 -8.15 -11.76 16.32
CA LEU A 228 -9.15 -12.12 15.32
C LEU A 228 -10.55 -11.62 15.69
N PRO A 229 -11.36 -11.13 14.72
CA PRO A 229 -12.75 -10.73 14.95
C PRO A 229 -13.67 -11.88 15.35
N CYS A 230 -13.22 -13.13 15.21
CA CYS A 230 -13.92 -14.31 15.71
C CYS A 230 -12.97 -15.16 16.53
N ASP A 231 -13.52 -15.84 17.53
CA ASP A 231 -12.83 -16.92 18.21
C ASP A 231 -12.45 -18.04 17.23
N PRO A 232 -11.15 -18.41 17.12
CA PRO A 232 -10.70 -19.35 16.10
C PRO A 232 -11.18 -20.80 16.30
N VAL A 233 -11.71 -21.14 17.48
CA VAL A 233 -12.19 -22.49 17.81
C VAL A 233 -13.71 -22.59 17.64
N THR A 234 -14.44 -21.61 18.18
CA THR A 234 -15.91 -21.63 18.26
C THR A 234 -16.59 -20.81 17.18
N GLY A 235 -15.86 -19.87 16.55
CA GLY A 235 -16.42 -18.91 15.61
C GLY A 235 -17.24 -17.81 16.27
N LEU A 236 -17.26 -17.71 17.61
CA LEU A 236 -17.95 -16.64 18.33
C LEU A 236 -17.39 -15.28 17.89
N PHE A 237 -18.25 -14.42 17.36
CA PHE A 237 -17.85 -13.07 16.92
C PHE A 237 -17.50 -12.20 18.13
N ARG A 238 -16.44 -11.41 17.99
CA ARG A 238 -15.88 -10.53 19.03
C ARG A 238 -16.06 -9.09 18.59
N ASP A 239 -17.19 -8.50 18.98
CA ASP A 239 -17.59 -7.15 18.56
C ASP A 239 -16.53 -6.11 18.90
N GLU A 240 -15.92 -6.19 20.09
CA GLU A 240 -14.87 -5.28 20.53
C GLU A 240 -13.62 -5.35 19.64
N VAL A 241 -13.24 -6.54 19.18
CA VAL A 241 -12.11 -6.72 18.26
C VAL A 241 -12.46 -6.12 16.90
N TRP A 242 -13.67 -6.38 16.41
CA TRP A 242 -14.13 -5.82 15.15
C TRP A 242 -14.21 -4.29 15.19
N GLN A 243 -14.71 -3.70 16.27
CA GLN A 243 -14.72 -2.23 16.42
C GLN A 243 -13.31 -1.64 16.39
N ARG A 244 -12.29 -2.32 16.94
CA ARG A 244 -10.90 -1.88 16.81
C ARG A 244 -10.43 -1.87 15.36
N TRP A 245 -10.78 -2.88 14.57
CA TRP A 245 -10.44 -2.87 13.13
C TRP A 245 -11.13 -1.72 12.41
N LEU A 246 -12.40 -1.46 12.73
CA LEU A 246 -13.21 -0.45 12.06
C LEU A 246 -12.69 0.99 12.25
N ILE A 247 -11.91 1.30 13.28
CA ILE A 247 -11.29 2.64 13.41
C ILE A 247 -10.24 2.90 12.33
N HIS A 248 -9.72 1.83 11.72
CA HIS A 248 -8.71 1.86 10.68
C HIS A 248 -9.31 1.82 9.27
N ASP A 249 -10.61 1.56 9.10
CA ASP A 249 -11.23 1.57 7.78
C ASP A 249 -11.19 2.99 7.16
N PRO A 250 -10.60 3.19 5.98
CA PRO A 250 -10.56 4.49 5.31
C PRO A 250 -11.93 5.18 5.18
N VAL A 251 -13.02 4.41 5.02
CA VAL A 251 -14.39 4.96 4.97
C VAL A 251 -14.77 5.61 6.31
N ARG A 252 -14.37 4.99 7.43
CA ARG A 252 -14.65 5.44 8.80
C ARG A 252 -13.65 6.47 9.31
N MET A 253 -12.43 6.48 8.77
CA MET A 253 -11.42 7.50 9.05
C MET A 253 -11.75 8.84 8.38
N LEU A 254 -12.43 8.82 7.21
CA LEU A 254 -12.67 10.01 6.40
C LEU A 254 -13.24 11.23 7.16
N PRO A 255 -14.22 11.11 8.07
CA PRO A 255 -14.72 12.26 8.82
C PRO A 255 -13.63 13.07 9.55
N ALA A 256 -12.60 12.40 10.09
CA ALA A 256 -11.50 13.05 10.79
C ALA A 256 -10.44 13.63 9.83
N TYR A 257 -10.30 13.06 8.63
CA TYR A 257 -9.20 13.35 7.72
C TYR A 257 -9.61 13.97 6.39
N ALA A 258 -10.89 14.31 6.19
CA ALA A 258 -11.38 14.90 4.95
C ALA A 258 -10.61 16.17 4.54
N GLY A 259 -10.24 17.02 5.50
CA GLY A 259 -9.44 18.22 5.25
C GLY A 259 -8.03 17.91 4.72
N ARG A 260 -7.39 16.83 5.23
CA ARG A 260 -6.08 16.37 4.76
C ARG A 260 -6.16 15.90 3.32
N LEU A 261 -7.14 15.08 3.00
CA LEU A 261 -7.37 14.59 1.64
C LEU A 261 -7.77 15.71 0.67
N ALA A 262 -8.56 16.69 1.13
CA ALA A 262 -8.93 17.85 0.32
C ALA A 262 -7.74 18.78 0.00
N GLY A 263 -6.68 18.74 0.81
CA GLY A 263 -5.44 19.47 0.58
C GLY A 263 -4.47 18.81 -0.40
N LEU A 264 -4.74 17.56 -0.83
CA LEU A 264 -3.92 16.88 -1.82
C LEU A 264 -4.08 17.52 -3.19
N GLY A 265 -2.99 17.61 -3.96
CA GLY A 265 -3.05 17.98 -5.37
C GLY A 265 -3.65 16.89 -6.25
N LEU A 266 -3.60 15.62 -5.79
CA LEU A 266 -4.25 14.48 -6.43
C LEU A 266 -4.64 13.41 -5.41
N LEU A 267 -5.90 12.99 -5.45
CA LEU A 267 -6.37 11.73 -4.86
C LEU A 267 -6.97 10.88 -5.97
N HIS A 268 -6.35 9.75 -6.29
CA HIS A 268 -6.82 8.83 -7.32
C HIS A 268 -7.24 7.50 -6.70
N LEU A 269 -8.47 7.08 -6.95
CA LEU A 269 -9.04 5.79 -6.54
C LEU A 269 -9.35 4.96 -7.79
N SER A 270 -8.88 3.72 -7.82
CA SER A 270 -9.33 2.76 -8.84
C SER A 270 -9.67 1.41 -8.24
N VAL A 271 -10.56 0.67 -8.88
CA VAL A 271 -10.94 -0.69 -8.46
C VAL A 271 -11.55 -1.50 -9.60
N GLY A 272 -11.37 -2.82 -9.59
CA GLY A 272 -12.02 -3.72 -10.52
C GLY A 272 -13.50 -3.92 -10.21
N ARG A 273 -14.37 -3.90 -11.23
CA ARG A 273 -15.83 -4.05 -11.08
C ARG A 273 -16.27 -5.39 -10.47
N ARG A 274 -15.40 -6.40 -10.49
CA ARG A 274 -15.63 -7.76 -9.97
C ARG A 274 -14.50 -8.20 -9.02
N ASP A 275 -13.95 -7.26 -8.25
CA ASP A 275 -12.89 -7.56 -7.26
C ASP A 275 -13.35 -8.67 -6.30
N GLU A 276 -12.60 -9.78 -6.27
CA GLU A 276 -12.96 -11.03 -5.60
C GLU A 276 -12.98 -10.89 -4.07
N TYR A 277 -12.34 -9.85 -3.53
CA TYR A 277 -12.32 -9.53 -2.12
C TYR A 277 -13.35 -8.47 -1.76
N GLY A 278 -14.30 -8.15 -2.65
CA GLY A 278 -15.37 -7.19 -2.35
C GLY A 278 -14.92 -5.74 -2.23
N MET A 279 -13.65 -5.41 -2.56
CA MET A 279 -13.09 -4.07 -2.38
C MET A 279 -13.80 -2.99 -3.20
N HIS A 280 -14.43 -3.36 -4.32
CA HIS A 280 -15.24 -2.45 -5.11
C HIS A 280 -16.39 -1.82 -4.31
N TRP A 281 -16.98 -2.54 -3.36
CA TRP A 281 -18.01 -1.98 -2.48
C TRP A 281 -17.43 -0.95 -1.50
N GLY A 282 -16.27 -1.24 -0.92
CA GLY A 282 -15.57 -0.30 -0.04
C GLY A 282 -15.12 0.97 -0.75
N VAL A 283 -14.55 0.84 -1.96
CA VAL A 283 -14.14 1.99 -2.75
C VAL A 283 -15.34 2.82 -3.21
N ARG A 284 -16.47 2.20 -3.59
CA ARG A 284 -17.74 2.91 -3.86
C ARG A 284 -18.23 3.69 -2.64
N ALA A 285 -18.19 3.08 -1.46
CA ALA A 285 -18.58 3.74 -0.21
C ALA A 285 -17.66 4.92 0.11
N LEU A 286 -16.35 4.75 -0.05
CA LEU A 286 -15.37 5.83 0.12
C LEU A 286 -15.60 6.98 -0.88
N HIS A 287 -15.77 6.67 -2.16
CA HIS A 287 -16.10 7.63 -3.22
C HIS A 287 -17.35 8.45 -2.87
N ALA A 288 -18.46 7.79 -2.52
CA ALA A 288 -19.69 8.46 -2.13
C ALA A 288 -19.50 9.37 -0.89
N ALA A 289 -18.71 8.91 0.10
CA ALA A 289 -18.43 9.67 1.30
C ALA A 289 -17.51 10.89 1.06
N LEU A 290 -16.59 10.81 0.10
CA LEU A 290 -15.75 11.90 -0.38
C LEU A 290 -16.59 12.94 -1.14
N ASP A 291 -17.46 12.49 -2.05
CA ASP A 291 -18.39 13.36 -2.81
C ASP A 291 -19.31 14.16 -1.88
N ALA A 292 -19.90 13.48 -0.89
CA ALA A 292 -20.76 14.12 0.11
C ALA A 292 -20.04 15.23 0.90
N ARG A 293 -18.70 15.15 1.00
CA ARG A 293 -17.84 16.12 1.68
C ARG A 293 -17.15 17.09 0.72
N ARG A 294 -17.38 16.96 -0.59
CA ARG A 294 -16.75 17.76 -1.65
C ARG A 294 -15.21 17.68 -1.62
N VAL A 295 -14.67 16.51 -1.27
CA VAL A 295 -13.22 16.27 -1.34
C VAL A 295 -12.86 15.97 -2.80
N PRO A 296 -11.99 16.76 -3.46
CA PRO A 296 -11.61 16.51 -4.85
C PRO A 296 -10.87 15.17 -5.00
N HIS A 297 -11.33 14.33 -5.93
CA HIS A 297 -10.69 13.06 -6.23
C HIS A 297 -11.04 12.57 -7.63
N LEU A 298 -10.25 11.62 -8.14
CA LEU A 298 -10.52 10.84 -9.34
C LEU A 298 -10.96 9.45 -8.92
N TYR A 299 -11.99 8.94 -9.58
CA TYR A 299 -12.54 7.62 -9.31
C TYR A 299 -12.70 6.84 -10.62
N LEU A 300 -12.15 5.64 -10.67
CA LEU A 300 -12.19 4.76 -11.84
C LEU A 300 -12.59 3.32 -11.44
N GLU A 301 -13.72 2.86 -11.96
CA GLU A 301 -14.00 1.42 -12.00
C GLU A 301 -13.59 0.85 -13.35
N HIS A 302 -12.76 -0.20 -13.36
CA HIS A 302 -12.31 -0.85 -14.59
C HIS A 302 -12.83 -2.28 -14.70
N GLU A 303 -12.88 -2.82 -15.92
CA GLU A 303 -13.20 -4.23 -16.12
C GLU A 303 -12.13 -5.13 -15.47
N GLY A 304 -12.57 -6.24 -14.88
CA GLY A 304 -11.69 -7.19 -14.18
C GLY A 304 -11.94 -7.28 -12.68
N GLY A 305 -11.04 -8.00 -12.01
CA GLY A 305 -11.06 -8.25 -10.57
C GLY A 305 -9.84 -7.64 -9.87
N HIS A 306 -9.34 -8.35 -8.87
CA HIS A 306 -8.24 -7.91 -7.99
C HIS A 306 -6.84 -8.21 -8.55
N GLN A 307 -6.74 -9.07 -9.56
CA GLN A 307 -5.49 -9.53 -10.14
C GLN A 307 -5.35 -9.09 -11.61
N GLY A 308 -4.11 -9.00 -12.10
CA GLY A 308 -3.85 -8.66 -13.51
C GLY A 308 -4.18 -7.20 -13.86
N ILE A 309 -4.13 -6.30 -12.87
CA ILE A 309 -4.51 -4.90 -12.99
C ILE A 309 -3.32 -3.96 -13.24
N GLU A 310 -2.14 -4.49 -13.58
CA GLU A 310 -0.91 -3.70 -13.73
C GLU A 310 -1.02 -2.62 -14.82
N TYR A 311 -1.91 -2.82 -15.79
CA TYR A 311 -2.21 -1.82 -16.82
C TYR A 311 -2.83 -0.54 -16.23
N VAL A 312 -3.62 -0.67 -15.15
CA VAL A 312 -4.29 0.45 -14.45
C VAL A 312 -3.26 1.36 -13.78
N TYR A 313 -2.10 0.83 -13.36
CA TYR A 313 -1.07 1.64 -12.71
C TYR A 313 -0.53 2.72 -13.64
N THR A 314 -0.41 2.42 -14.94
CA THR A 314 0.07 3.40 -15.93
C THR A 314 -0.91 4.55 -16.08
N GLU A 315 -2.21 4.25 -16.14
CA GLU A 315 -3.26 5.27 -16.23
C GLU A 315 -3.33 6.11 -14.95
N ALA A 316 -3.30 5.48 -13.79
CA ALA A 316 -3.34 6.18 -12.51
C ALA A 316 -2.11 7.09 -12.31
N LEU A 317 -0.91 6.63 -12.68
CA LEU A 317 0.31 7.45 -12.61
C LEU A 317 0.34 8.55 -13.67
N ALA A 318 -0.33 8.39 -14.81
CA ALA A 318 -0.46 9.46 -15.80
C ALA A 318 -1.22 10.68 -15.24
N ALA A 319 -2.13 10.47 -14.29
CA ALA A 319 -2.86 11.56 -13.64
C ALA A 319 -1.95 12.53 -12.87
N LEU A 320 -0.72 12.13 -12.51
CA LEU A 320 0.27 13.00 -11.87
C LEU A 320 0.72 14.17 -12.77
N TRP A 321 0.52 14.08 -14.09
CA TRP A 321 0.68 15.23 -14.97
C TRP A 321 -0.23 16.41 -14.62
N ARG A 322 -1.29 16.22 -13.83
CA ARG A 322 -2.11 17.34 -13.33
C ARG A 322 -1.39 18.19 -12.30
N LEU A 323 -0.39 17.61 -11.62
CA LEU A 323 0.35 18.24 -10.52
C LEU A 323 1.80 18.58 -10.92
N TRP A 324 2.47 17.70 -11.65
CA TRP A 324 3.91 17.76 -11.91
C TRP A 324 4.30 18.41 -13.23
N ARG A 325 3.45 19.27 -13.78
CA ARG A 325 3.87 20.08 -14.92
C ARG A 325 4.92 21.06 -14.40
N GLU A 326 6.07 21.13 -15.06
CA GLU A 326 6.89 22.32 -14.90
C GLU A 326 6.01 23.51 -15.29
N PRO A 327 6.02 24.62 -14.53
CA PRO A 327 5.43 25.86 -15.01
C PRO A 327 5.97 26.08 -16.42
N GLU A 328 5.11 26.34 -17.39
CA GLU A 328 5.58 26.88 -18.67
C GLU A 328 6.36 28.13 -18.28
N GLY A 329 7.70 28.04 -18.34
CA GLY A 329 8.55 29.19 -18.14
C GLY A 329 8.07 30.24 -19.12
N ASP A 330 7.88 31.47 -18.64
CA ASP A 330 7.59 32.63 -19.45
C ASP A 330 8.37 32.55 -20.77
N VAL A 331 7.70 32.11 -21.83
CA VAL A 331 8.11 32.38 -23.20
C VAL A 331 7.70 33.83 -23.44
N CYS A 332 8.36 34.74 -22.72
CA CYS A 332 8.25 36.16 -22.92
C CYS A 332 9.66 36.70 -23.18
N ALA A 333 9.87 36.98 -24.47
CA ALA A 333 10.77 37.97 -25.04
C ALA A 333 12.29 37.77 -24.86
N ALA A 334 12.91 37.25 -25.92
CA ALA A 334 14.09 37.88 -26.53
C ALA A 334 14.00 37.72 -28.06
#